data_AF-A0A099T2V6-F1
#
_entry.id   AF-A0A099T2V6-F1
#
_cell.length_a   1.000
_cell.length_b   1.000
_cell.length_c   1.000
_cell.angle_alpha   90.00
_cell.angle_beta   90.00
_cell.angle_gamma   90.00
#
_symmetry.space_group_name_H-M   'P 1'
#
loop_
_entity.id
_entity.type
_entity.pdbx_description
1 polymer ?
#
loop_
_entity_poly.entity_id
_entity_poly.type
_entity_poly.pdbx_seq_one_letter_code
_entity_poly.pdbx_strand_id
1 'polypeptide(L)'
;MDLFKKNKDKPTLAEMKRVEIEKKAFELGLEVGYHKHSEIGWVKENIVKLETLANSLGLGDIVSEKYIQGKGEGGLAREKGLNIGSVTSALKKEEGYSSADEPAFKKPEEKTPEGYKDYAGNDAIFAPVDRPELLTSPSCISLTKAVERPANLDGFKPLMPKK
;
A
#
# COMPACT_ATOMS: atom_id res chain seq x y z
N MET A 1 -50.19 21.49 10.56
CA MET A 1 -49.76 20.11 10.30
C MET A 1 -48.24 20.07 10.37
N ASP A 2 -47.70 18.88 10.64
CA ASP A 2 -46.28 18.51 10.73
C ASP A 2 -45.53 18.81 12.05
N LEU A 3 -45.73 17.89 13.01
CA LEU A 3 -44.87 17.68 14.17
C LEU A 3 -44.41 16.21 14.19
N PHE A 4 -43.49 15.84 13.29
CA PHE A 4 -42.71 14.60 13.41
C PHE A 4 -41.22 14.91 13.35
N LYS A 5 -40.71 15.54 14.42
CA LYS A 5 -39.28 15.49 14.71
C LYS A 5 -39.00 14.08 15.23
N LYS A 6 -38.51 13.19 14.35
CA LYS A 6 -38.00 11.86 14.72
C LYS A 6 -36.91 12.03 15.77
N ASN A 7 -37.22 11.64 17.01
CA ASN A 7 -36.21 11.43 18.04
C ASN A 7 -35.27 10.34 17.53
N LYS A 8 -34.01 10.68 17.26
CA LYS A 8 -32.97 9.69 17.02
C LYS A 8 -32.71 9.01 18.37
N ASP A 9 -33.27 7.81 18.54
CA ASP A 9 -32.99 7.00 19.71
C ASP A 9 -31.47 6.82 19.83
N LYS A 10 -30.93 7.07 21.03
CA LYS A 10 -29.50 6.94 21.30
C LYS A 10 -29.12 5.48 21.07
N PRO A 11 -28.09 5.17 20.27
CA PRO A 11 -27.74 3.80 19.98
C PRO A 11 -27.41 3.07 21.28
N THR A 12 -27.92 1.86 21.40
CA THR A 12 -27.76 1.04 22.59
C THR A 12 -26.28 0.68 22.73
N LEU A 13 -25.76 0.55 23.96
CA LEU A 13 -24.35 0.19 24.20
C LEU A 13 -23.90 -1.07 23.44
N ALA A 14 -24.82 -2.01 23.25
CA ALA A 14 -24.58 -3.21 22.45
C ALA A 14 -24.34 -2.89 20.97
N GLU A 15 -25.10 -1.97 20.37
CA GLU A 15 -24.96 -1.56 18.97
C GLU A 15 -23.64 -0.84 18.72
N MET A 16 -23.21 0.01 19.66
CA MET A 16 -21.89 0.65 19.56
C MET A 16 -20.76 -0.37 19.50
N LYS A 17 -20.80 -1.40 20.35
CA LYS A 17 -19.80 -2.48 20.36
C LYS A 17 -19.83 -3.31 19.09
N ARG A 18 -21.02 -3.53 18.49
CA ARG A 18 -21.17 -4.22 17.20
C ARG A 18 -20.45 -3.47 16.09
N VAL A 19 -20.75 -2.18 15.97
CA VAL A 19 -20.13 -1.30 14.97
C VAL A 19 -18.61 -1.24 15.15
N GLU A 20 -18.13 -1.21 16.39
CA GLU A 20 -16.70 -1.18 16.67
C GLU A 20 -15.98 -2.47 16.20
N ILE A 21 -16.58 -3.64 16.43
CA ILE A 21 -16.02 -4.93 15.98
C ILE A 21 -16.03 -5.01 14.46
N GLU A 22 -17.14 -4.64 13.82
CA GLU A 22 -17.24 -4.62 12.36
C GLU A 22 -16.19 -3.70 11.72
N LYS A 23 -16.02 -2.51 12.28
CA LYS A 23 -15.01 -1.54 11.81
C LYS A 23 -13.60 -2.10 11.96
N LYS A 24 -13.27 -2.70 13.10
CA LYS A 24 -11.95 -3.32 13.33
C LYS A 24 -11.68 -4.48 12.39
N ALA A 25 -12.68 -5.34 12.15
CA ALA A 25 -12.56 -6.46 11.21
C ALA A 25 -12.32 -5.97 9.77
N PHE A 26 -13.04 -4.93 9.36
CA PHE A 26 -12.87 -4.30 8.07
C PHE A 26 -11.50 -3.62 7.90
N GLU A 27 -11.06 -2.85 8.90
CA GLU A 27 -9.74 -2.19 8.90
C GLU A 27 -8.60 -3.23 8.82
N LEU A 28 -8.68 -4.32 9.58
CA LEU A 28 -7.73 -5.42 9.51
C LEU A 28 -7.70 -6.04 8.11
N GLY A 29 -8.87 -6.31 7.54
CA GLY A 29 -8.98 -6.83 6.18
C GLY A 29 -8.33 -5.90 5.16
N LEU A 30 -8.63 -4.60 5.24
CA LEU A 30 -8.10 -3.57 4.35
C LEU A 30 -6.58 -3.49 4.39
N GLU A 31 -5.99 -3.52 5.58
CA GLU A 31 -4.54 -3.52 5.75
C GLU A 31 -3.89 -4.77 5.16
N VAL A 32 -4.46 -5.95 5.43
CA VAL A 32 -3.98 -7.24 4.91
C VAL A 32 -4.06 -7.27 3.39
N GLY A 33 -5.20 -6.86 2.81
CA GLY A 33 -5.41 -6.84 1.36
C GLY A 33 -4.48 -5.87 0.64
N TYR A 34 -4.29 -4.67 1.19
CA TYR A 34 -3.44 -3.65 0.59
C TYR A 34 -1.97 -4.02 0.65
N HIS A 35 -1.46 -4.36 1.83
CA HIS A 35 -0.04 -4.68 1.99
C HIS A 35 0.31 -6.10 1.54
N LYS A 36 -0.69 -6.94 1.23
CA LYS A 36 -0.53 -8.39 0.95
C LYS A 36 0.20 -9.11 2.09
N HIS A 37 -0.24 -8.86 3.33
CA HIS A 37 0.30 -9.55 4.49
C HIS A 37 -0.02 -11.05 4.43
N SER A 38 0.88 -11.87 4.98
CA SER A 38 0.58 -13.29 5.22
C SER A 38 -0.45 -13.39 6.35
N GLU A 39 -1.47 -14.23 6.16
CA GLU A 39 -2.54 -14.44 7.14
C GLU A 39 -2.11 -15.33 8.32
N ILE A 40 -0.81 -15.67 8.38
CA ILE A 40 -0.20 -16.41 9.49
C ILE A 40 0.31 -15.44 10.56
N GLY A 41 0.20 -15.86 11.83
CA GLY A 41 0.71 -15.11 12.97
C GLY A 41 -0.24 -14.01 13.42
N TRP A 42 0.23 -12.76 13.40
CA TRP A 42 -0.50 -11.62 13.99
C TRP A 42 -1.89 -11.40 13.38
N VAL A 43 -2.07 -11.67 12.08
CA VAL A 43 -3.38 -11.55 11.42
C VAL A 43 -4.36 -12.57 12.00
N LYS A 44 -3.96 -13.83 12.08
CA LYS A 44 -4.77 -14.91 12.66
C LYS A 44 -5.10 -14.64 14.13
N GLU A 45 -4.11 -14.17 14.90
CA GLU A 45 -4.33 -13.81 16.31
C GLU A 45 -5.37 -12.69 16.47
N ASN A 46 -5.34 -11.68 15.60
CA ASN A 46 -6.32 -10.59 15.64
C ASN A 46 -7.71 -11.03 15.18
N ILE A 47 -7.80 -11.87 14.13
CA ILE A 47 -9.08 -12.45 13.70
C ILE A 47 -9.72 -13.24 14.84
N VAL A 48 -8.96 -14.14 15.48
CA VAL A 48 -9.46 -14.93 16.62
C VAL A 48 -9.91 -14.04 17.78
N LYS A 49 -9.16 -12.98 18.09
CA LYS A 49 -9.59 -11.99 19.11
C LYS A 49 -10.91 -11.32 18.73
N LEU A 50 -11.09 -10.92 17.46
CA LEU A 50 -12.33 -10.30 17.01
C LEU A 50 -13.50 -11.29 17.00
N GLU A 51 -13.28 -12.53 16.60
CA GLU A 51 -14.29 -13.61 16.62
C GLU A 51 -14.72 -13.95 18.05
N THR A 52 -13.80 -14.02 19.00
CA THR A 52 -14.16 -14.27 20.41
C THR A 52 -15.01 -13.13 20.99
N LEU A 53 -14.70 -11.88 20.64
CA LEU A 53 -15.51 -10.72 21.02
C LEU A 53 -16.89 -10.76 20.34
N ALA A 54 -16.95 -11.10 19.05
CA ALA A 54 -18.20 -11.20 18.32
C ALA A 54 -19.12 -12.31 18.86
N ASN A 55 -18.55 -13.49 19.13
CA ASN A 55 -19.27 -14.62 19.74
C ASN A 55 -19.85 -14.24 21.12
N SER A 56 -19.13 -13.46 21.93
CA SER A 56 -19.64 -12.98 23.23
C SER A 56 -20.88 -12.07 23.10
N LEU A 57 -21.06 -11.43 21.95
CA LEU A 57 -22.16 -10.52 21.63
C LEU A 57 -23.26 -11.19 20.78
N GLY A 58 -23.12 -12.48 20.47
CA GLY A 58 -24.02 -13.22 19.59
C GLY A 58 -23.98 -12.73 18.13
N LEU A 59 -22.88 -12.09 17.74
CA LEU A 59 -22.57 -11.73 16.36
C LEU A 59 -21.86 -12.95 15.77
N GLY A 60 -22.54 -13.70 14.90
CA GLY A 60 -21.97 -14.89 14.28
C GLY A 60 -20.83 -14.57 13.30
N ASP A 61 -20.95 -15.03 12.07
CA ASP A 61 -19.87 -14.96 11.08
C ASP A 61 -19.62 -13.56 10.48
N ILE A 62 -20.20 -12.50 11.07
CA ILE A 62 -20.11 -11.10 10.62
C ILE A 62 -18.65 -10.62 10.53
N VAL A 63 -17.80 -11.04 11.48
CA VAL A 63 -16.37 -10.69 11.46
C VAL A 63 -15.68 -11.21 10.21
N SER A 64 -15.98 -12.47 9.83
CA SER A 64 -15.38 -13.10 8.65
C SER A 64 -15.83 -12.41 7.36
N GLU A 65 -17.11 -12.05 7.26
CA GLU A 65 -17.66 -11.34 6.09
C GLU A 65 -17.02 -9.94 5.94
N LYS A 66 -16.95 -9.18 7.03
CA LYS A 66 -16.33 -7.84 7.02
C LYS A 66 -14.84 -7.87 6.74
N TYR A 67 -14.14 -8.88 7.25
CA TYR A 67 -12.73 -9.08 6.95
C TYR A 67 -12.50 -9.38 5.46
N ILE A 68 -13.28 -10.29 4.86
CA ILE A 68 -13.17 -10.61 3.42
C ILE A 68 -13.49 -9.39 2.57
N GLN A 69 -14.53 -8.64 2.93
CA GLN A 69 -14.88 -7.38 2.26
C GLN A 69 -13.72 -6.38 2.32
N GLY A 70 -13.19 -6.12 3.53
CA GLY A 70 -12.05 -5.23 3.72
C GLY A 70 -10.83 -5.66 2.91
N LYS A 71 -10.53 -6.96 2.88
CA LYS A 71 -9.41 -7.53 2.11
C LYS A 71 -9.56 -7.31 0.61
N GLY A 72 -10.76 -7.50 0.07
CA GLY A 72 -11.07 -7.21 -1.34
C GLY A 72 -10.89 -5.73 -1.67
N GLU A 73 -11.43 -4.85 -0.82
CA GLU A 73 -11.31 -3.40 -1.00
C GLU A 73 -9.86 -2.90 -0.86
N GLY A 74 -9.09 -3.44 0.09
CA GLY A 74 -7.68 -3.12 0.24
C GLY A 74 -6.83 -3.55 -0.96
N GLY A 75 -7.11 -4.75 -1.50
CA GLY A 75 -6.47 -5.23 -2.74
C GLY A 75 -6.79 -4.33 -3.93
N LEU A 76 -8.07 -3.98 -4.10
CA LEU A 76 -8.54 -3.08 -5.16
C LEU A 76 -7.95 -1.67 -5.02
N ALA A 77 -7.86 -1.14 -3.80
CA ALA A 77 -7.26 0.17 -3.52
C ALA A 77 -5.79 0.21 -3.92
N ARG A 78 -5.04 -0.88 -3.62
CA ARG A 78 -3.67 -1.03 -4.08
C ARG A 78 -3.57 -1.08 -5.61
N GLU A 79 -4.42 -1.85 -6.27
CA GLU A 79 -4.44 -1.95 -7.74
C GLU A 79 -4.76 -0.61 -8.41
N LYS A 80 -5.65 0.19 -7.80
CA LYS A 80 -5.99 1.54 -8.25
C LYS A 80 -4.94 2.60 -7.89
N GLY A 81 -3.86 2.24 -7.19
CA GLY A 81 -2.84 3.18 -6.73
C GLY A 81 -3.35 4.18 -5.68
N LEU A 82 -4.45 3.85 -4.99
CA LEU A 82 -5.06 4.72 -4.00
C LEU A 82 -4.35 4.56 -2.65
N ASN A 83 -3.66 5.60 -2.19
CA ASN A 83 -2.95 5.56 -0.92
C ASN A 83 -3.95 5.47 0.25
N ILE A 84 -3.84 4.41 1.07
CA ILE A 84 -4.67 4.20 2.28
C ILE A 84 -4.67 5.40 3.24
N GLY A 85 -3.55 6.14 3.30
CA GLY A 85 -3.45 7.36 4.11
C GLY A 85 -4.45 8.45 3.71
N SER A 86 -4.85 8.50 2.43
CA SER A 86 -5.86 9.44 1.93
C SER A 86 -7.29 8.98 2.23
N VAL A 87 -7.52 7.67 2.35
CA VAL A 87 -8.86 7.10 2.55
C VAL A 87 -9.24 7.10 4.03
N THR A 88 -8.30 6.80 4.93
CA THR A 88 -8.52 6.85 6.39
C THR A 88 -8.67 8.29 6.92
N SER A 89 -8.05 9.26 6.26
CA SER A 89 -8.25 10.69 6.53
C SER A 89 -9.55 11.24 5.94
N ALA A 90 -10.07 10.64 4.87
CA ALA A 90 -11.42 10.90 4.37
C ALA A 90 -12.48 10.28 5.30
N LEU A 91 -12.37 9.00 5.69
CA LEU A 91 -13.32 8.35 6.61
C LEU A 91 -13.43 9.01 8.00
N LYS A 92 -12.41 9.76 8.45
CA LYS A 92 -12.48 10.58 9.68
C LYS A 92 -13.13 11.96 9.47
N LYS A 93 -13.33 12.41 8.24
CA LYS A 93 -13.93 13.71 7.90
C LYS A 93 -15.40 13.63 7.48
N GLU A 94 -15.95 12.45 7.26
CA GLU A 94 -17.29 12.25 6.66
C GLU A 94 -18.41 12.10 7.72
N GLU A 95 -18.37 12.85 8.84
CA GLU A 95 -19.58 13.10 9.65
C GLU A 95 -20.30 14.42 9.25
N GLY A 96 -19.88 15.05 8.17
CA GLY A 96 -20.65 16.12 7.59
C GLY A 96 -20.00 16.71 6.37
N TYR A 97 -20.31 16.19 5.18
CA TYR A 97 -20.46 17.07 4.03
C TYR A 97 -21.45 16.49 3.02
N SER A 98 -22.27 17.40 2.54
CA SER A 98 -23.35 17.20 1.58
C SER A 98 -22.84 16.59 0.28
N SER A 99 -23.61 15.67 -0.28
CA SER A 99 -23.55 15.29 -1.69
C SER A 99 -23.69 16.52 -2.58
N ALA A 100 -22.59 16.94 -3.22
CA ALA A 100 -22.54 17.63 -4.49
C ALA A 100 -21.08 17.99 -4.75
N ASP A 101 -20.43 17.26 -5.65
CA ASP A 101 -19.61 17.84 -6.71
C ASP A 101 -19.14 16.69 -7.61
N GLU A 102 -19.78 16.59 -8.77
CA GLU A 102 -19.24 15.82 -9.88
C GLU A 102 -17.89 16.42 -10.29
N PRO A 103 -16.82 15.62 -10.49
CA PRO A 103 -15.62 16.14 -11.13
C PRO A 103 -15.94 16.38 -12.61
N ALA A 104 -16.25 17.64 -12.94
CA ALA A 104 -16.36 18.10 -14.32
C ALA A 104 -15.00 17.94 -15.03
N PHE A 105 -14.80 16.80 -15.70
CA PHE A 105 -13.76 16.61 -16.69
C PHE A 105 -14.04 17.56 -17.87
N LYS A 106 -13.51 18.78 -17.81
CA LYS A 106 -13.41 19.64 -18.99
C LYS A 106 -12.38 19.03 -19.93
N LYS A 107 -12.88 18.37 -20.98
CA LYS A 107 -12.09 17.96 -22.14
C LYS A 107 -11.45 19.22 -22.74
N PRO A 108 -10.11 19.37 -22.76
CA PRO A 108 -9.51 20.50 -23.45
C PRO A 108 -9.74 20.34 -24.95
N GLU A 109 -10.31 21.37 -25.56
CA GLU A 109 -10.54 21.47 -27.01
C GLU A 109 -9.22 21.27 -27.77
N GLU A 110 -9.27 20.40 -28.79
CA GLU A 110 -8.23 20.30 -29.81
C GLU A 110 -8.11 21.65 -30.53
N LYS A 111 -6.99 22.33 -30.32
CA LYS A 111 -6.46 23.31 -31.25
C LYS A 111 -5.02 22.92 -31.52
N THR A 112 -4.80 22.38 -32.71
CA THR A 112 -3.48 22.28 -33.33
C THR A 112 -2.96 23.69 -33.61
N PRO A 113 -1.80 24.11 -33.08
CA PRO A 113 -0.97 25.06 -33.77
C PRO A 113 0.02 24.27 -34.65
N GLU A 114 -0.15 24.41 -35.96
CA GLU A 114 0.92 24.18 -36.92
C GLU A 114 2.18 24.93 -36.45
N GLY A 115 3.27 24.18 -36.22
CA GLY A 115 4.51 24.79 -35.75
C GLY A 115 5.44 23.83 -35.03
N TYR A 116 5.76 22.69 -35.65
CA TYR A 116 6.90 21.89 -35.21
C TYR A 116 8.17 22.69 -35.52
N LYS A 117 8.69 23.40 -34.52
CA LYS A 117 10.08 23.87 -34.52
C LYS A 117 10.90 22.84 -33.78
N ASP A 118 11.73 22.12 -34.52
CA ASP A 118 12.85 21.38 -33.97
C ASP A 118 13.67 22.31 -33.09
N TYR A 119 13.71 22.05 -31.79
CA TYR A 119 14.75 22.60 -30.93
C TYR A 119 16.02 21.81 -31.18
N ALA A 120 16.70 22.17 -32.27
CA ALA A 120 18.12 21.90 -32.42
C ALA A 120 18.88 22.58 -31.27
N GLY A 121 19.71 21.80 -30.57
CA GLY A 121 20.86 22.27 -29.81
C GLY A 121 20.60 23.28 -28.70
N ASN A 122 20.34 22.80 -27.48
CA ASN A 122 20.73 23.54 -26.28
C ASN A 122 21.85 22.77 -25.57
N ASP A 123 23.00 22.72 -26.25
CA ASP A 123 24.28 22.63 -25.57
C ASP A 123 24.43 23.93 -24.76
N ALA A 124 24.61 23.82 -23.44
CA ALA A 124 24.93 24.90 -22.47
C ALA A 124 23.83 25.36 -21.51
N ILE A 125 23.11 24.43 -20.86
CA ILE A 125 22.65 24.68 -19.49
C ILE A 125 23.35 23.66 -18.58
N PHE A 126 24.49 24.10 -18.03
CA PHE A 126 25.25 23.40 -17.00
C PHE A 126 24.40 23.28 -15.74
N ALA A 127 23.65 22.19 -15.62
CA ALA A 127 23.37 21.58 -14.34
C ALA A 127 24.14 20.26 -14.33
N PRO A 128 25.00 19.98 -13.32
CA PRO A 128 25.59 18.66 -13.14
C PRO A 128 24.51 17.72 -12.61
N VAL A 129 23.47 17.50 -13.41
CA VAL A 129 22.53 16.41 -13.20
C VAL A 129 23.21 15.23 -13.85
N ASP A 130 23.82 14.39 -13.01
CA ASP A 130 24.32 13.09 -13.39
C ASP A 130 23.12 12.31 -13.96
N ARG A 131 23.01 12.28 -15.30
CA ARG A 131 21.88 11.62 -15.96
C ARG A 131 22.20 10.14 -15.96
N PRO A 132 21.46 9.29 -15.23
CA PRO A 132 21.70 7.86 -15.27
C PRO A 132 21.44 7.38 -16.68
N GLU A 133 22.48 6.85 -17.33
CA GLU A 133 22.34 6.21 -18.63
C GLU A 133 21.48 4.96 -18.42
N LEU A 134 20.23 5.00 -18.90
CA LEU A 134 19.19 3.96 -18.71
C LEU A 134 19.61 2.53 -19.12
N LEU A 135 20.75 2.39 -19.80
CA LEU A 135 21.27 1.12 -20.31
C LEU A 135 22.61 0.72 -19.67
N THR A 136 23.12 1.48 -18.69
CA THR A 136 24.35 1.10 -17.97
C THR A 136 24.04 0.11 -16.86
N SER A 137 24.66 -1.07 -16.93
CA SER A 137 24.60 -2.04 -15.84
C SER A 137 25.27 -1.46 -14.59
N PRO A 138 24.63 -1.48 -13.41
CA PRO A 138 25.26 -1.01 -12.18
C PRO A 138 26.51 -1.83 -11.84
N SER A 139 27.50 -1.19 -11.22
CA SER A 139 28.80 -1.77 -10.89
C SER A 139 28.71 -3.06 -10.07
N CYS A 140 27.63 -3.25 -9.32
CA CYS A 140 27.34 -4.45 -8.53
C CYS A 140 27.03 -5.71 -9.35
N ILE A 141 26.74 -5.60 -10.65
CA ILE A 141 26.50 -6.74 -11.55
C ILE A 141 27.82 -7.21 -12.21
N SER A 142 28.89 -6.41 -12.13
CA SER A 142 30.18 -6.84 -12.68
C SER A 142 30.69 -8.07 -11.91
N LEU A 143 30.82 -9.20 -12.61
CA LEU A 143 31.46 -10.39 -12.10
C LEU A 143 32.83 -10.01 -11.53
N THR A 144 33.06 -10.35 -10.26
CA THR A 144 34.35 -10.10 -9.59
C THR A 144 35.46 -10.66 -10.46
N LYS A 145 36.27 -9.77 -11.04
CA LYS A 145 37.51 -10.13 -11.74
C LYS A 145 38.31 -11.00 -10.78
N ALA A 146 38.71 -12.19 -11.23
CA ALA A 146 39.33 -13.24 -10.43
C ALA A 146 40.11 -12.69 -9.22
N VAL A 147 39.59 -12.95 -8.01
CA VAL A 147 40.27 -12.59 -6.77
C VAL A 147 41.52 -13.45 -6.68
N GLU A 148 42.71 -12.84 -6.63
CA GLU A 148 43.96 -13.56 -6.41
C GLU A 148 43.83 -14.42 -5.14
N ARG A 149 44.14 -15.71 -5.27
CA ARG A 149 44.08 -16.65 -4.15
C ARG A 149 45.05 -16.15 -3.07
N PRO A 150 44.60 -15.88 -1.83
CA PRO A 150 45.49 -15.42 -0.77
C PRO A 150 46.58 -16.47 -0.53
N ALA A 151 47.83 -16.02 -0.42
CA ALA A 151 49.00 -16.89 -0.27
C ALA A 151 48.90 -17.85 0.92
N ASN A 152 48.07 -17.55 1.91
CA ASN A 152 47.80 -18.39 3.08
C ASN A 152 47.04 -19.69 2.76
N LEU A 153 46.44 -19.81 1.56
CA LEU A 153 45.82 -21.03 1.05
C LEU A 153 46.78 -21.87 0.19
N ASP A 154 47.97 -21.37 -0.12
CA ASP A 154 49.01 -22.17 -0.75
C ASP A 154 49.67 -22.96 0.39
N GLY A 155 49.19 -24.18 0.60
CA GLY A 155 49.50 -24.99 1.77
C GLY A 155 51.00 -25.21 1.99
N PHE A 156 51.35 -25.81 3.13
CA PHE A 156 52.74 -26.10 3.48
C PHE A 156 53.45 -26.89 2.36
N LYS A 157 54.47 -26.27 1.76
CA LYS A 157 55.34 -26.95 0.78
C LYS A 157 56.04 -28.12 1.48
N PRO A 158 55.93 -29.36 0.96
CA PRO A 158 56.59 -30.50 1.58
C PRO A 158 58.11 -30.29 1.50
N LEU A 159 58.78 -30.40 2.65
CA LEU A 159 60.23 -30.37 2.73
C LEU A 159 60.80 -31.62 2.08
N MET A 160 61.38 -31.48 0.89
CA MET A 160 62.12 -32.58 0.27
C MET A 160 63.51 -32.68 0.91
N PRO A 161 63.98 -33.89 1.26
CA PRO A 161 65.32 -34.08 1.81
C PRO A 161 66.38 -33.67 0.76
N LYS A 162 67.37 -32.89 1.20
CA LYS A 162 68.52 -32.55 0.36
C LYS A 162 69.33 -33.84 0.11
N LYS A 163 69.61 -34.11 -1.17
CA LYS A 163 70.63 -35.08 -1.58
C LYS A 163 72.02 -34.63 -1.13
#